data_AF-A0A9E4WTA7-F1
#
_entry.id   AF-A0A9E4WTA7-F1
#
_cell.length_a   1.000
_cell.length_b   1.000
_cell.length_c   1.000
_cell.angle_alpha   90.00
_cell.angle_beta   90.00
_cell.angle_gamma   90.00
#
_symmetry.space_group_name_H-M   'P 1'
#
loop_
_entity.id
_entity.type
_entity.pdbx_description
1 polymer ?
#
loop_
_entity_poly.entity_id
_entity_poly.type
_entity_poly.pdbx_seq_one_letter_code
_entity_poly.pdbx_strand_id
1 'polypeptide(L)'
;MTFSIIARDPETGHFGVAVSTAVPCVGAMVPHVKPGVGAIATQSFTNVRLGIDGLKLLELGLTSEAALISLLVQDEEASRRQVAGIDRDNTPYVYSGDGCVDWFGSQEGEHYSVQGNMLVGEDTISAMAEAFEGAKGFLGERLIRALEAGQAAGGDKRGRESAALLVAPYLPQDPTTKLDIRVDQHDDPVTELRRIFDVLGKRTREVTQEARKLEAEKS
;
A
#
# COMPACT_ATOMS: atom_id res chain seq x y z
N MET A 1 -0.97 8.06 -13.23
CA MET A 1 -1.76 8.94 -12.37
C MET A 1 -2.23 8.10 -11.19
N THR A 2 -1.67 8.28 -10.01
CA THR A 2 -1.88 7.38 -8.85
C THR A 2 -1.23 8.01 -7.62
N PHE A 3 -1.78 7.78 -6.43
CA PHE A 3 -1.03 7.91 -5.17
C PHE A 3 -1.15 6.62 -4.35
N SER A 4 -0.06 6.26 -3.67
CA SER A 4 0.00 5.08 -2.83
C SER A 4 0.97 5.26 -1.68
N ILE A 5 0.84 4.37 -0.71
CA ILE A 5 1.72 4.25 0.45
C ILE A 5 2.09 2.79 0.64
N ILE A 6 3.37 2.54 0.90
CA ILE A 6 3.87 1.26 1.42
C ILE A 6 4.32 1.46 2.86
N ALA A 7 4.17 0.44 3.71
CA ALA A 7 4.68 0.52 5.06
C ALA A 7 4.98 -0.85 5.68
N ARG A 8 5.87 -0.83 6.66
CA ARG A 8 6.12 -1.90 7.62
C ARG A 8 5.74 -1.41 9.02
N ASP A 9 4.99 -2.21 9.75
CA ASP A 9 4.72 -1.94 11.15
C ASP A 9 5.89 -2.44 12.01
N PRO A 10 6.66 -1.58 12.70
CA PRO A 10 7.82 -2.02 13.48
C PRO A 10 7.45 -2.90 14.67
N GLU A 11 6.25 -2.76 15.23
CA GLU A 11 5.81 -3.55 16.39
C GLU A 11 5.40 -4.97 16.01
N THR A 12 4.69 -5.12 14.90
CA THR A 12 4.12 -6.41 14.47
C THR A 12 4.90 -7.08 13.34
N GLY A 13 5.74 -6.34 12.62
CA GLY A 13 6.40 -6.76 11.40
C GLY A 13 5.46 -6.89 10.19
N HIS A 14 4.20 -6.44 10.30
CA HIS A 14 3.24 -6.48 9.19
C HIS A 14 3.68 -5.58 8.06
N PHE A 15 3.35 -5.99 6.84
CA PHE A 15 3.58 -5.20 5.64
C PHE A 15 2.25 -4.81 5.02
N GLY A 16 2.20 -3.64 4.38
CA GLY A 16 1.01 -3.23 3.66
C GLY A 16 1.26 -2.22 2.56
N VAL A 17 0.33 -2.20 1.62
CA VAL A 17 0.21 -1.20 0.56
C VAL A 17 -1.22 -0.71 0.51
N ALA A 18 -1.40 0.59 0.37
CA ALA A 18 -2.68 1.18 0.00
C ALA A 18 -2.50 2.12 -1.19
N VAL A 19 -3.47 2.12 -2.10
CA VAL A 19 -3.39 2.86 -3.38
C VAL A 19 -4.75 3.40 -3.79
N SER A 20 -4.79 4.55 -4.46
CA SER A 20 -5.96 5.04 -5.19
C SER A 20 -5.59 5.71 -6.52
N THR A 21 -6.51 5.65 -7.48
CA THR A 21 -6.34 6.22 -8.82
C THR A 21 -7.67 6.48 -9.53
N ALA A 22 -7.63 7.28 -10.60
CA ALA A 22 -8.69 7.50 -11.59
C ALA A 22 -8.63 6.52 -12.79
N VAL A 23 -8.36 5.24 -12.53
CA VAL A 23 -8.59 4.11 -13.46
C VAL A 23 -9.20 2.95 -12.69
N PRO A 24 -9.94 2.02 -13.32
CA PRO A 24 -10.51 0.89 -12.61
C PRO A 24 -9.46 -0.15 -12.21
N CYS A 25 -9.81 -0.98 -11.22
CA CYS A 25 -9.11 -2.22 -10.83
C CYS A 25 -7.66 -2.07 -10.33
N VAL A 26 -7.29 -0.94 -9.73
CA VAL A 26 -5.90 -0.67 -9.30
C VAL A 26 -5.33 -1.72 -8.33
N GLY A 27 -6.20 -2.33 -7.51
CA GLY A 27 -5.82 -3.35 -6.53
C GLY A 27 -5.25 -4.62 -7.15
N ALA A 28 -5.55 -4.89 -8.42
CA ALA A 28 -4.98 -6.04 -9.13
C ALA A 28 -3.57 -5.79 -9.70
N MET A 29 -3.14 -4.53 -9.76
CA MET A 29 -1.94 -4.13 -10.50
C MET A 29 -0.83 -3.58 -9.61
N VAL A 30 -1.17 -2.63 -8.74
CA VAL A 30 -0.19 -1.82 -8.00
C VAL A 30 0.31 -2.49 -6.73
N PRO A 31 -0.54 -3.00 -5.81
CA PRO A 31 -0.08 -3.45 -4.51
C PRO A 31 0.43 -4.90 -4.55
N HIS A 32 1.63 -5.12 -4.03
CA HIS A 32 2.23 -6.44 -3.85
C HIS A 32 2.77 -6.55 -2.43
N VAL A 33 2.35 -7.59 -1.70
CA VAL A 33 2.84 -7.84 -0.33
C VAL A 33 3.08 -9.32 -0.15
N LYS A 34 4.20 -9.68 0.50
CA LYS A 34 4.48 -11.06 0.90
C LYS A 34 4.79 -11.12 2.40
N PRO A 35 4.08 -11.98 3.18
CA PRO A 35 4.30 -12.12 4.61
C PRO A 35 5.77 -12.32 4.98
N GLY A 36 6.27 -11.55 5.94
CA GLY A 36 7.66 -11.64 6.42
C GLY A 36 8.75 -11.30 5.40
N VAL A 37 8.38 -10.85 4.20
CA VAL A 37 9.31 -10.55 3.10
C VAL A 37 9.35 -9.05 2.81
N GLY A 38 8.21 -8.46 2.47
CA GLY A 38 8.17 -7.04 2.09
C GLY A 38 6.89 -6.60 1.41
N ALA A 39 6.86 -5.33 1.02
CA ALA A 39 5.80 -4.72 0.23
C ALA A 39 6.40 -3.91 -0.94
N ILE A 40 5.73 -3.94 -2.09
CA ILE A 40 6.09 -3.20 -3.30
C ILE A 40 4.84 -2.58 -3.92
N ALA A 41 4.92 -1.31 -4.30
CA ALA A 41 3.91 -0.61 -5.09
C ALA A 41 4.51 -0.20 -6.44
N THR A 42 3.94 -0.67 -7.56
CA THR A 42 4.37 -0.31 -8.93
C THR A 42 3.27 0.45 -9.67
N GLN A 43 3.55 1.70 -10.04
CA GLN A 43 2.58 2.65 -10.58
C GLN A 43 3.16 3.51 -11.73
N SER A 44 2.42 4.55 -12.12
CA SER A 44 2.62 5.32 -13.35
C SER A 44 2.33 4.45 -14.58
N PHE A 45 3.30 4.19 -15.45
CA PHE A 45 3.16 3.13 -16.44
C PHE A 45 3.41 1.79 -15.73
N THR A 46 2.40 1.24 -15.07
CA THR A 46 2.55 0.07 -14.17
C THR A 46 3.17 -1.14 -14.89
N ASN A 47 4.14 -1.78 -14.23
CA ASN A 47 4.70 -3.06 -14.63
C ASN A 47 4.54 -4.06 -13.48
N VAL A 48 3.51 -4.91 -13.54
CA VAL A 48 3.16 -5.89 -12.50
C VAL A 48 4.33 -6.82 -12.16
N ARG A 49 5.25 -7.08 -13.11
CA ARG A 49 6.43 -7.91 -12.88
C ARG A 49 7.39 -7.29 -11.86
N LEU A 50 7.50 -5.97 -11.77
CA LEU A 50 8.35 -5.31 -10.76
C LEU A 50 7.92 -5.68 -9.34
N GLY A 51 6.60 -5.79 -9.10
CA GLY A 51 6.07 -6.25 -7.81
C GLY A 51 6.31 -7.74 -7.57
N ILE A 52 5.95 -8.59 -8.54
CA ILE A 52 6.07 -10.05 -8.42
C ILE A 52 7.52 -10.50 -8.27
N ASP A 53 8.40 -10.03 -9.15
CA ASP A 53 9.80 -10.45 -9.19
C ASP A 53 10.62 -9.71 -8.14
N GLY A 54 10.26 -8.46 -7.80
CA GLY A 54 10.86 -7.73 -6.68
C GLY A 54 10.66 -8.48 -5.35
N LEU A 55 9.45 -8.95 -5.06
CA LEU A 55 9.20 -9.73 -3.84
C LEU A 55 9.99 -11.06 -3.80
N LYS A 56 10.28 -11.68 -4.95
CA LYS A 56 11.14 -12.87 -5.00
C LYS A 56 12.59 -12.53 -4.66
N LEU A 57 13.09 -11.40 -5.16
CA LEU A 57 14.44 -10.94 -4.82
C LEU A 57 14.56 -10.57 -3.34
N LEU A 58 13.54 -9.92 -2.77
CA LEU A 58 13.47 -9.67 -1.32
C LEU A 58 13.48 -10.96 -0.51
N GLU A 59 12.75 -11.99 -0.96
CA GLU A 59 12.75 -13.30 -0.30
C GLU A 59 14.13 -13.99 -0.34
N LEU A 60 14.92 -13.73 -1.38
CA LEU A 60 16.31 -14.17 -1.49
C LEU A 60 17.29 -13.33 -0.64
N GLY A 61 16.79 -12.32 0.08
CA GLY A 61 17.57 -11.51 1.02
C GLY A 61 18.19 -10.25 0.41
N LEU A 62 17.80 -9.85 -0.81
CA LEU A 62 18.19 -8.54 -1.33
C LEU A 62 17.42 -7.43 -0.62
N THR A 63 18.04 -6.26 -0.53
CA THR A 63 17.35 -5.03 -0.12
C THR A 63 16.37 -4.58 -1.20
N SER A 64 15.36 -3.81 -0.80
CA SER A 64 14.40 -3.17 -1.70
C SER A 64 15.08 -2.33 -2.78
N GLU A 65 16.10 -1.55 -2.42
CA GLU A 65 16.93 -0.82 -3.37
C GLU A 65 17.61 -1.75 -4.39
N ALA A 66 18.38 -2.74 -3.92
CA ALA A 66 19.14 -3.63 -4.81
C ALA A 66 18.21 -4.44 -5.73
N ALA A 67 17.09 -4.94 -5.19
CA ALA A 67 16.09 -5.66 -5.93
C ALA A 67 15.47 -4.79 -7.04
N LEU A 68 14.97 -3.60 -6.69
CA LEU A 68 14.28 -2.73 -7.65
C LEU A 68 15.24 -2.15 -8.69
N ILE A 69 16.46 -1.75 -8.32
CA ILE A 69 17.48 -1.32 -9.28
C ILE A 69 17.78 -2.43 -10.29
N SER A 70 17.98 -3.67 -9.82
CA SER A 70 18.31 -4.80 -10.71
C SER A 70 17.23 -5.07 -11.76
N LEU A 71 15.96 -4.87 -11.41
CA LEU A 71 14.82 -5.04 -12.30
C LEU A 71 14.64 -3.84 -13.24
N LEU A 72 14.81 -2.62 -12.72
CA LEU A 72 14.65 -1.38 -13.50
C LEU A 72 15.70 -1.25 -14.59
N VAL A 73 16.94 -1.70 -14.35
CA VAL A 73 18.00 -1.70 -15.38
C VAL A 73 17.64 -2.57 -16.59
N GLN A 74 16.73 -3.54 -16.42
CA GLN A 74 16.24 -4.42 -17.48
C GLN A 74 14.91 -3.94 -18.10
N ASP A 75 14.29 -2.89 -17.56
CA ASP A 75 13.02 -2.35 -18.04
C ASP A 75 13.28 -1.20 -19.01
N GLU A 76 13.08 -1.42 -20.31
CA GLU A 76 13.25 -0.40 -21.36
C GLU A 76 12.37 0.84 -21.13
N GLU A 77 11.28 0.71 -20.37
CA GLU A 77 10.36 1.78 -20.03
C GLU A 77 10.57 2.28 -18.58
N ALA A 78 11.73 2.01 -17.96
CA ALA A 78 12.07 2.43 -16.60
C ALA A 78 11.75 3.91 -16.35
N SER A 79 12.09 4.79 -17.30
CA SER A 79 11.80 6.23 -17.25
C SER A 79 10.33 6.57 -17.01
N ARG A 80 9.40 5.67 -17.34
CA ARG A 80 7.94 5.87 -17.18
C ARG A 80 7.37 5.16 -15.95
N ARG A 81 8.21 4.47 -15.17
CA ARG A 81 7.81 3.75 -13.95
C ARG A 81 7.92 4.65 -12.74
N GLN A 82 7.03 4.43 -11.79
CA GLN A 82 7.24 4.84 -10.41
C GLN A 82 7.05 3.59 -9.53
N VAL A 83 8.06 3.23 -8.74
CA VAL A 83 8.04 2.03 -7.92
C VAL A 83 8.62 2.29 -6.55
N ALA A 84 7.94 1.83 -5.52
CA ALA A 84 8.41 1.89 -4.14
C ALA A 84 8.47 0.47 -3.56
N GLY A 85 9.49 0.18 -2.77
CA GLY A 85 9.66 -1.10 -2.09
C GLY A 85 10.16 -0.93 -0.66
N ILE A 86 9.71 -1.80 0.23
CA ILE A 86 10.20 -1.90 1.61
C ILE A 86 10.41 -3.38 1.96
N ASP A 87 11.58 -3.67 2.50
CA ASP A 87 11.96 -5.00 2.98
C ASP A 87 11.90 -5.05 4.52
N ARG A 88 12.40 -6.14 5.10
CA ARG A 88 12.33 -6.41 6.54
C ARG A 88 13.29 -5.58 7.39
N ASP A 89 14.38 -5.09 6.81
CA ASP A 89 15.54 -4.58 7.56
C ASP A 89 15.93 -3.14 7.20
N ASN A 90 15.45 -2.59 6.08
CA ASN A 90 15.93 -1.31 5.56
C ASN A 90 14.83 -0.24 5.42
N THR A 91 15.28 1.02 5.33
CA THR A 91 14.46 2.15 4.89
C THR A 91 13.89 1.85 3.50
N PRO A 92 12.63 2.22 3.22
CA PRO A 92 12.04 2.04 1.90
C PRO A 92 12.86 2.73 0.79
N TYR A 93 12.87 2.09 -0.37
CA TYR A 93 13.44 2.64 -1.60
C TYR A 93 12.32 3.06 -2.54
N VAL A 94 12.47 4.22 -3.17
CA VAL A 94 11.56 4.72 -4.20
C VAL A 94 12.35 5.12 -5.44
N TYR A 95 11.79 4.79 -6.59
CA TYR A 95 12.25 5.26 -7.89
C TYR A 95 11.09 5.93 -8.62
N SER A 96 11.33 7.14 -9.12
CA SER A 96 10.44 7.83 -10.05
C SER A 96 11.24 8.14 -11.32
N GLY A 97 10.86 7.53 -12.44
CA GLY A 97 11.47 7.84 -13.72
C GLY A 97 11.11 9.24 -14.20
N ASP A 98 12.00 9.86 -14.97
CA ASP A 98 11.88 11.22 -15.50
C ASP A 98 10.75 11.42 -16.52
N GLY A 99 10.21 10.34 -17.06
CA GLY A 99 9.01 10.29 -17.90
C GLY A 99 7.69 10.17 -17.13
N CYS A 100 7.71 10.22 -15.79
CA CYS A 100 6.49 10.34 -14.99
C CYS A 100 5.79 11.68 -15.26
N VAL A 101 4.46 11.68 -15.25
CA VAL A 101 3.70 12.89 -15.58
C VAL A 101 3.58 13.79 -14.36
N ASP A 102 3.86 15.08 -14.56
CA ASP A 102 3.77 16.10 -13.51
C ASP A 102 2.34 16.29 -12.97
N TRP A 103 2.17 16.59 -11.69
CA TRP A 103 3.21 16.61 -10.67
C TRP A 103 3.45 15.18 -10.17
N PHE A 104 4.69 14.79 -9.91
CA PHE A 104 5.03 13.50 -9.30
C PHE A 104 6.12 13.68 -8.24
N GLY A 105 6.12 12.80 -7.25
CA GLY A 105 7.07 12.84 -6.15
C GLY A 105 6.86 11.70 -5.16
N SER A 106 7.73 11.67 -4.15
CA SER A 106 7.66 10.75 -3.02
C SER A 106 8.15 11.40 -1.74
N GLN A 107 7.80 10.79 -0.62
CA GLN A 107 8.34 11.09 0.69
C GLN A 107 8.55 9.78 1.46
N GLU A 108 9.80 9.52 1.83
CA GLU A 108 10.21 8.38 2.62
C GLU A 108 10.28 8.73 4.11
N GLY A 109 9.75 7.86 4.95
CA GLY A 109 10.00 7.83 6.39
C GLY A 109 10.76 6.56 6.79
N GLU A 110 10.96 6.36 8.10
CA GLU A 110 11.76 5.24 8.60
C GLU A 110 11.18 3.86 8.21
N HIS A 111 9.84 3.74 8.20
CA HIS A 111 9.14 2.47 7.96
C HIS A 111 8.01 2.58 6.94
N TYR A 112 8.00 3.63 6.13
CA TYR A 112 6.98 3.84 5.11
C TYR A 112 7.50 4.71 3.97
N SER A 113 6.84 4.63 2.83
CA SER A 113 7.00 5.64 1.78
C SER A 113 5.66 5.95 1.15
N VAL A 114 5.46 7.22 0.86
CA VAL A 114 4.35 7.74 0.07
C VAL A 114 4.89 8.14 -1.29
N GLN A 115 4.17 7.81 -2.36
CA GLN A 115 4.55 8.15 -3.71
C GLN A 115 3.32 8.44 -4.57
N GLY A 116 3.48 9.34 -5.53
CA GLY A 116 2.42 9.64 -6.47
C GLY A 116 2.92 10.27 -7.76
N ASN A 117 2.09 10.14 -8.80
CA ASN A 117 2.34 10.70 -10.12
C ASN A 117 1.04 11.22 -10.73
N MET A 118 1.17 12.26 -11.57
CA MET A 118 0.06 13.05 -12.10
C MET A 118 -0.88 13.59 -11.00
N LEU A 119 -0.31 13.96 -9.85
CA LEU A 119 -1.02 14.51 -8.69
C LEU A 119 -1.30 15.99 -8.86
N VAL A 120 -2.31 16.50 -8.18
CA VAL A 120 -2.62 17.94 -8.17
C VAL A 120 -1.44 18.80 -7.69
N GLY A 121 -0.63 18.29 -6.75
CA GLY A 121 0.56 18.96 -6.24
C GLY A 121 1.23 18.16 -5.10
N GLU A 122 2.25 18.78 -4.51
CA GLU A 122 3.06 18.22 -3.41
C GLU A 122 2.26 17.96 -2.14
N ASP A 123 1.28 18.80 -1.85
CA ASP A 123 0.41 18.72 -0.66
C ASP A 123 -0.24 17.34 -0.50
N THR A 124 -0.50 16.62 -1.60
CA THR A 124 -1.01 15.23 -1.55
C THR A 124 -0.02 14.31 -0.84
N ILE A 125 1.27 14.39 -1.15
CA ILE A 125 2.30 13.53 -0.54
C ILE A 125 2.49 13.91 0.92
N SER A 126 2.62 15.20 1.21
CA SER A 126 2.83 15.68 2.57
C SER A 126 1.66 15.33 3.49
N ALA A 127 0.41 15.53 3.03
CA ALA A 127 -0.78 15.19 3.82
C ALA A 127 -0.89 13.68 4.11
N MET A 128 -0.53 12.83 3.15
CA MET A 128 -0.50 11.38 3.34
C MET A 128 0.53 10.96 4.38
N ALA A 129 1.74 11.53 4.30
CA ALA A 129 2.83 11.25 5.23
C ALA A 129 2.47 11.68 6.67
N GLU A 130 2.03 12.93 6.85
CA GLU A 130 1.60 13.46 8.14
C GLU A 130 0.46 12.63 8.76
N ALA A 131 -0.53 12.24 7.95
CA ALA A 131 -1.64 11.43 8.41
C ALA A 131 -1.19 10.02 8.84
N PHE A 132 -0.24 9.42 8.12
CA PHE A 132 0.31 8.11 8.49
C PHE A 132 1.09 8.17 9.81
N GLU A 133 1.96 9.17 9.98
CA GLU A 133 2.79 9.36 11.17
C GLU A 133 1.95 9.69 12.41
N GLY A 134 0.89 10.49 12.25
CA GLY A 134 -0.04 10.82 13.33
C GLY A 134 -1.01 9.70 13.71
N ALA A 135 -1.17 8.68 12.85
CA ALA A 135 -2.12 7.61 13.06
C ALA A 135 -1.57 6.50 13.98
N LYS A 136 -2.48 5.85 14.72
CA LYS A 136 -2.16 4.78 15.67
C LYS A 136 -3.02 3.55 15.42
N GLY A 137 -2.55 2.41 15.91
CA GLY A 137 -3.27 1.14 15.84
C GLY A 137 -2.85 0.29 14.65
N PHE A 138 -3.74 -0.61 14.24
CA PHE A 138 -3.47 -1.60 13.22
C PHE A 138 -2.99 -0.97 11.90
N LEU A 139 -2.03 -1.61 11.22
CA LEU A 139 -1.40 -1.06 10.01
C LEU A 139 -2.42 -0.66 8.93
N GLY A 140 -3.46 -1.47 8.71
CA GLY A 140 -4.52 -1.16 7.74
C GLY A 140 -5.26 0.16 8.03
N GLU A 141 -5.48 0.49 9.31
CA GLU A 141 -6.12 1.76 9.70
C GLU A 141 -5.24 2.96 9.32
N ARG A 142 -3.94 2.89 9.63
CA ARG A 142 -2.97 3.95 9.33
C ARG A 142 -2.83 4.17 7.82
N LEU A 143 -2.79 3.09 7.04
CA LEU A 143 -2.72 3.14 5.58
C LEU A 143 -3.98 3.76 4.95
N ILE A 144 -5.18 3.43 5.44
CA ILE A 144 -6.42 4.06 4.95
C ILE A 144 -6.44 5.55 5.30
N ARG A 145 -6.01 5.94 6.52
CA ARG A 145 -5.93 7.36 6.90
C ARG A 145 -5.01 8.18 6.00
N ALA A 146 -3.89 7.58 5.59
CA ALA A 146 -3.02 8.20 4.59
C ALA A 146 -3.79 8.43 3.26
N LEU A 147 -4.47 7.42 2.72
CA LEU A 147 -5.27 7.60 1.49
C LEU A 147 -6.38 8.64 1.64
N GLU A 148 -7.06 8.69 2.79
CA GLU A 148 -8.10 9.68 3.09
C GLU A 148 -7.53 11.10 3.03
N ALA A 149 -6.36 11.33 3.63
CA ALA A 149 -5.67 12.61 3.60
C ALA A 149 -5.19 12.98 2.19
N GLY A 150 -4.60 12.03 1.46
CA GLY A 150 -4.17 12.24 0.07
C GLY A 150 -5.32 12.60 -0.86
N GLN A 151 -6.47 11.94 -0.72
CA GLN A 151 -7.66 12.28 -1.49
C GLN A 151 -8.22 13.66 -1.11
N ALA A 152 -8.21 14.01 0.18
CA ALA A 152 -8.67 15.32 0.66
C ALA A 152 -7.77 16.48 0.19
N ALA A 153 -6.47 16.25 0.03
CA ALA A 153 -5.51 17.19 -0.56
C ALA A 153 -5.65 17.31 -2.09
N GLY A 154 -6.55 16.55 -2.70
CA GLY A 154 -6.93 16.60 -4.12
C GLY A 154 -6.42 15.43 -4.95
N GLY A 155 -5.41 14.70 -4.47
CA GLY A 155 -4.99 13.42 -5.04
C GLY A 155 -4.67 13.48 -6.54
N ASP A 156 -5.42 12.70 -7.31
CA ASP A 156 -5.28 12.51 -8.75
C ASP A 156 -5.90 13.65 -9.57
N LYS A 157 -5.16 14.25 -10.52
CA LYS A 157 -5.71 15.36 -11.35
C LYS A 157 -6.95 15.00 -12.18
N ARG A 158 -7.22 13.72 -12.45
CA ARG A 158 -8.38 13.26 -13.25
C ARG A 158 -9.59 12.95 -12.36
N GLY A 159 -9.45 12.98 -11.03
CA GLY A 159 -10.47 12.55 -10.08
C GLY A 159 -10.14 11.22 -9.43
N ARG A 160 -11.12 10.33 -9.28
CA ARG A 160 -11.00 9.09 -8.50
C ARG A 160 -11.92 8.03 -9.08
N GLU A 161 -11.47 6.78 -9.10
CA GLU A 161 -12.26 5.67 -9.64
C GLU A 161 -12.04 4.36 -8.89
N SER A 162 -10.83 4.04 -8.45
CA SER A 162 -10.56 2.82 -7.69
C SER A 162 -9.58 3.03 -6.53
N ALA A 163 -9.64 2.13 -5.55
CA ALA A 163 -8.76 2.10 -4.40
C ALA A 163 -8.59 0.67 -3.86
N ALA A 164 -7.45 0.41 -3.22
CA ALA A 164 -7.19 -0.90 -2.62
C ALA A 164 -6.33 -0.78 -1.35
N LEU A 165 -6.52 -1.75 -0.45
CA LEU A 165 -5.69 -2.01 0.72
C LEU A 165 -5.27 -3.47 0.70
N LEU A 166 -3.96 -3.72 0.71
CA LEU A 166 -3.37 -5.04 0.88
C LEU A 166 -2.48 -5.03 2.13
N VAL A 167 -2.79 -5.86 3.12
CA VAL A 167 -1.98 -6.04 4.33
C VAL A 167 -1.69 -7.52 4.49
N ALA A 168 -0.44 -7.84 4.83
CA ALA A 168 -0.03 -9.20 5.15
C ALA A 168 0.65 -9.26 6.53
N PRO A 169 0.44 -10.35 7.28
CA PRO A 169 1.11 -10.59 8.55
C PRO A 169 2.64 -10.69 8.39
N TYR A 170 3.35 -10.60 9.50
CA TYR A 170 4.75 -11.00 9.55
C TYR A 170 4.89 -12.53 9.40
N LEU A 171 4.08 -13.28 10.15
CA LEU A 171 4.08 -14.75 10.10
C LEU A 171 3.10 -15.25 9.01
N PRO A 172 3.56 -16.01 8.01
CA PRO A 172 2.70 -16.53 6.94
C PRO A 172 1.50 -17.34 7.43
N GLN A 173 1.62 -17.96 8.61
CA GLN A 173 0.60 -18.81 9.23
C GLN A 173 -0.44 -18.07 10.06
N ASP A 174 -0.40 -16.74 10.17
CA ASP A 174 -1.46 -15.94 10.81
C ASP A 174 -2.51 -15.49 9.76
N PRO A 175 -3.63 -16.22 9.59
CA PRO A 175 -4.64 -15.82 8.62
C PRO A 175 -5.47 -14.62 9.08
N THR A 176 -5.38 -14.21 10.35
CA THR A 176 -6.35 -13.30 10.96
C THR A 176 -6.11 -11.83 10.64
N THR A 177 -4.92 -11.51 10.14
CA THR A 177 -4.44 -10.14 9.90
C THR A 177 -4.21 -9.83 8.41
N LYS A 178 -4.42 -10.81 7.52
CA LYS A 178 -4.37 -10.58 6.07
C LYS A 178 -5.62 -9.83 5.62
N LEU A 179 -5.42 -8.69 4.95
CA LEU A 179 -6.48 -7.93 4.29
C LEU A 179 -6.17 -7.81 2.80
N ASP A 180 -7.15 -8.07 1.95
CA ASP A 180 -7.14 -7.72 0.53
C ASP A 180 -8.51 -7.11 0.23
N ILE A 181 -8.59 -5.79 0.36
CA ILE A 181 -9.81 -5.03 0.15
C ILE A 181 -9.64 -4.23 -1.13
N ARG A 182 -10.59 -4.38 -2.06
CA ARG A 182 -10.56 -3.70 -3.36
C ARG A 182 -11.88 -3.04 -3.63
N VAL A 183 -11.80 -1.78 -4.04
CA VAL A 183 -12.89 -1.03 -4.67
C VAL A 183 -12.45 -0.79 -6.11
N ASP A 184 -12.87 -1.70 -6.99
CA ASP A 184 -12.36 -1.72 -8.37
C ASP A 184 -12.98 -0.64 -9.27
N GLN A 185 -14.16 -0.11 -8.91
CA GLN A 185 -14.78 1.06 -9.53
C GLN A 185 -15.79 1.68 -8.56
N HIS A 186 -15.66 2.99 -8.26
CA HIS A 186 -16.59 3.77 -7.45
C HIS A 186 -16.32 5.28 -7.61
N ASP A 187 -17.35 6.13 -7.50
CA ASP A 187 -17.21 7.60 -7.59
C ASP A 187 -16.48 8.22 -6.38
N ASP A 188 -16.39 7.47 -5.28
CA ASP A 188 -15.63 7.81 -4.08
C ASP A 188 -14.94 6.57 -3.49
N PRO A 189 -13.87 6.08 -4.12
CA PRO A 189 -13.35 4.75 -3.84
C PRO A 189 -12.64 4.66 -2.49
N VAL A 190 -12.00 5.74 -2.02
CA VAL A 190 -11.32 5.75 -0.71
C VAL A 190 -12.33 5.71 0.43
N THR A 191 -13.44 6.46 0.35
CA THR A 191 -14.52 6.39 1.35
C THR A 191 -15.18 5.01 1.34
N GLU A 192 -15.37 4.41 0.16
CA GLU A 192 -15.91 3.05 0.06
C GLU A 192 -14.94 2.00 0.63
N LEU A 193 -13.63 2.16 0.41
CA LEU A 193 -12.58 1.32 0.99
C LEU A 193 -12.64 1.35 2.53
N ARG A 194 -12.76 2.55 3.11
CA ARG A 194 -13.00 2.76 4.56
C ARG A 194 -14.25 2.03 5.03
N ARG A 195 -15.37 2.19 4.33
CA ARG A 195 -16.64 1.52 4.71
C ARG A 195 -16.49 0.01 4.76
N ILE A 196 -15.83 -0.59 3.77
CA ILE A 196 -15.60 -2.05 3.73
C ILE A 196 -14.67 -2.48 4.87
N PHE A 197 -13.60 -1.73 5.12
CA PHE A 197 -12.68 -1.99 6.24
C PHE A 197 -13.39 -1.98 7.60
N ASP A 198 -14.26 -0.99 7.85
CA ASP A 198 -15.02 -0.89 9.09
C ASP A 198 -16.01 -2.05 9.27
N VAL A 199 -16.65 -2.51 8.18
CA VAL A 199 -17.54 -3.68 8.19
C VAL A 199 -16.75 -4.94 8.53
N LEU A 200 -15.57 -5.14 7.95
CA LEU A 200 -14.71 -6.28 8.28
C LEU A 200 -14.30 -6.23 9.76
N GLY A 201 -13.85 -5.08 10.25
CA GLY A 201 -13.46 -4.91 11.66
C GLY A 201 -14.60 -5.22 12.64
N LYS A 202 -15.83 -4.83 12.32
CA LYS A 202 -17.03 -5.17 13.13
C LYS A 202 -17.28 -6.68 13.15
N ARG A 203 -17.34 -7.31 11.98
CA ARG A 203 -17.59 -8.77 11.86
C ARG A 203 -16.53 -9.61 12.57
N THR A 204 -15.26 -9.24 12.47
CA THR A 204 -14.17 -9.96 13.16
C THR A 204 -14.33 -9.91 14.68
N ARG A 205 -14.78 -8.78 15.24
CA ARG A 205 -15.05 -8.65 16.68
C ARG A 205 -16.25 -9.49 17.12
N GLU A 206 -17.33 -9.50 16.34
CA GLU A 206 -18.54 -10.29 16.61
C GLU A 206 -18.22 -11.79 16.65
N VAL A 207 -17.53 -12.31 15.62
CA VAL A 207 -17.12 -13.73 15.56
C VAL A 207 -16.21 -14.11 16.72
N THR A 208 -15.23 -13.27 17.06
CA THR A 208 -14.32 -13.53 18.19
C THR A 208 -15.07 -13.56 19.53
N GLN A 209 -16.07 -12.71 19.72
CA GLN A 209 -16.89 -12.71 20.93
C GLN A 209 -17.78 -13.95 21.03
N GLU A 210 -18.37 -14.39 19.91
CA GLU A 210 -19.22 -15.57 19.86
C GLU A 210 -18.41 -16.86 20.10
N ALA A 211 -17.22 -16.97 19.52
CA ALA A 211 -16.31 -18.09 19.78
C ALA A 211 -15.93 -18.20 21.26
N ARG A 212 -15.58 -17.07 21.90
CA ARG A 212 -15.25 -17.04 23.34
C ARG A 212 -16.42 -17.44 24.23
N LYS A 213 -17.66 -17.07 23.86
CA LYS A 213 -18.86 -17.49 24.60
C LYS A 213 -19.07 -19.00 24.51
N LEU A 214 -18.95 -19.57 23.30
CA LEU A 214 -19.09 -21.02 23.08
C LEU A 214 -18.02 -21.85 23.79
N GLU A 215 -16.81 -21.33 23.95
CA GLU A 215 -15.74 -21.97 24.74
C GLU A 215 -16.03 -21.92 26.25
N ALA A 216 -16.56 -20.78 26.73
CA ALA A 216 -16.94 -20.61 28.13
C ALA A 216 -18.13 -21.49 28.53
N GLU A 217 -19.08 -21.74 27.62
CA GLU A 217 -20.22 -22.63 27.86
C GLU A 217 -19.85 -24.14 27.86
N LYS A 218 -18.67 -24.49 27.36
CA LYS A 218 -18.13 -25.86 27.34
C LYS A 218 -17.20 -26.17 28.53
N SER A 219 -16.89 -25.18 29.36
CA SER A 219 -16.02 -25.30 30.54
C SER A 219 -16.84 -25.35 31.83
#